data_AF-A0A1Q2M8Q3-F1
#
_entry.id   AF-A0A1Q2M8Q3-F1
#
_cell.length_a   1.000
_cell.length_b   1.000
_cell.length_c   1.000
_cell.angle_alpha   90.00
_cell.angle_beta   90.00
_cell.angle_gamma   90.00
#
_symmetry.space_group_name_H-M   'P 1'
#
loop_
_entity.id
_entity.type
_entity.pdbx_description
1 polymer ?
#
loop_
_entity_poly.entity_id
_entity_poly.type
_entity_poly.pdbx_seq_one_letter_code
_entity_poly.pdbx_strand_id
1 'polypeptide(L)' 'MQYRSGEQDTPIPVRSDRFYKLGDDWYFNVRGGKAFGPFRCKEEAEKALDEFLNPAQDYTGNVRPFGSLRARRWRRNHKL' A
#
# COMPACT_ATOMS: atom_id res chain seq x y z
N MET A 1 15.10 7.47 -7.74
CA MET A 1 14.30 7.79 -8.93
C MET A 1 14.83 6.96 -10.08
N GLN A 2 13.98 6.19 -10.79
CA GLN A 2 14.42 5.22 -11.80
C GLN A 2 13.80 5.56 -13.15
N TYR A 3 14.62 5.82 -14.17
CA TYR A 3 14.19 6.07 -15.54
C TYR A 3 13.46 4.85 -16.11
N ARG A 4 12.32 5.07 -16.76
CA ARG A 4 11.66 4.02 -17.56
C ARG A 4 12.22 4.04 -18.99
N SER A 5 12.09 2.91 -19.70
CA SER A 5 12.41 2.85 -21.12
C SER A 5 11.65 3.95 -21.87
N GLY A 6 12.38 4.83 -22.57
CA GLY A 6 11.82 5.98 -23.29
C GLY A 6 11.82 7.32 -22.54
N GLU A 7 12.20 7.35 -21.25
CA GLU A 7 12.34 8.60 -20.46
C GLU A 7 13.78 9.13 -20.39
N GLN A 8 14.72 8.59 -21.19
CA GLN A 8 16.16 8.84 -21.06
C GLN A 8 16.60 10.28 -21.39
N ASP A 9 15.78 11.03 -22.15
CA ASP A 9 16.13 12.38 -22.63
C ASP A 9 15.13 13.47 -22.22
N THR A 10 14.21 13.17 -21.30
CA THR A 10 13.19 14.11 -20.81
C THR A 10 13.24 14.24 -19.30
N PRO A 11 12.91 15.42 -18.73
CA PRO A 11 12.78 15.56 -17.29
C PRO A 11 11.76 14.56 -16.75
N ILE A 12 12.17 13.78 -15.76
CA ILE A 12 11.35 12.71 -15.17
C ILE A 12 10.03 13.33 -14.67
N PRO A 13 8.86 12.84 -15.12
CA PRO A 13 7.59 13.33 -14.61
C PRO A 13 7.49 13.09 -13.11
N VAL A 14 6.95 14.06 -12.37
CA VAL A 14 6.71 13.92 -10.92
C VAL A 14 5.82 12.71 -10.70
N ARG A 15 6.34 11.70 -9.99
CA ARG A 15 5.59 10.49 -9.65
C ARG A 15 5.22 10.57 -8.19
N SER A 16 3.94 10.39 -7.88
CA SER A 16 3.49 10.28 -6.49
C SER A 16 4.13 9.05 -5.84
N ASP A 17 4.57 9.19 -4.60
CA ASP A 17 5.02 8.06 -3.80
C ASP A 17 3.85 7.07 -3.63
N ARG A 18 4.16 5.78 -3.49
CA ARG A 18 3.13 4.76 -3.24
C ARG A 18 2.56 4.88 -1.84
N PHE A 19 3.26 5.54 -0.92
CA PHE A 19 2.86 5.70 0.47
C PHE A 19 2.33 7.11 0.72
N TYR A 20 1.28 7.21 1.52
CA TYR A 20 0.77 8.49 1.98
C TYR A 20 0.25 8.38 3.41
N LYS A 21 0.32 9.49 4.15
CA LYS A 21 -0.19 9.59 5.52
C LYS A 21 -1.53 10.33 5.49
N LEU A 22 -2.52 9.81 6.20
CA LEU A 22 -3.80 10.50 6.43
C LEU A 22 -4.05 10.54 7.94
N GLY A 23 -3.92 11.73 8.53
CA GLY A 23 -3.95 11.92 9.98
C GLY A 23 -2.73 11.26 10.64
N ASP A 24 -2.97 10.25 11.47
CA ASP A 24 -1.93 9.44 12.14
C ASP A 24 -1.68 8.08 11.50
N ASP A 25 -2.48 7.71 10.50
CA ASP A 25 -2.39 6.42 9.84
C ASP A 25 -1.67 6.53 8.49
N TRP A 26 -0.96 5.46 8.13
CA TRP A 26 -0.26 5.27 6.87
C TRP A 26 -1.05 4.39 5.92
N TYR A 27 -0.93 4.68 4.63
CA TYR A 27 -1.59 3.96 3.55
C TYR A 27 -0.64 3.79 2.37
N PHE A 28 -0.90 2.79 1.52
CA PHE A 28 -0.23 2.68 0.23
C PHE A 28 -1.19 2.43 -0.93
N ASN A 29 -0.84 2.93 -2.11
CA ASN A 29 -1.58 2.77 -3.35
C ASN A 29 -0.93 1.72 -4.24
N VAL A 30 -1.76 0.91 -4.90
CA VAL A 30 -1.34 0.00 -5.97
C VAL A 30 -1.85 0.48 -7.32
N ARG A 31 -1.23 -0.02 -8.39
CA ARG A 31 -1.74 0.19 -9.76
C ARG A 31 -3.18 -0.34 -9.83
N GLY A 32 -4.08 0.44 -10.43
CA GLY A 32 -5.51 0.16 -10.46
C GLY A 32 -6.34 0.96 -9.44
N GLY A 33 -5.72 1.89 -8.71
CA GLY A 33 -6.45 2.88 -7.89
C GLY A 33 -6.95 2.36 -6.55
N LYS A 34 -6.50 1.17 -6.13
CA LYS A 34 -6.83 0.62 -4.80
C LYS A 34 -5.79 1.09 -3.77
N ALA A 35 -6.29 1.57 -2.64
CA ALA A 35 -5.49 1.93 -1.48
C ALA A 35 -5.59 0.84 -0.39
N PHE A 36 -4.50 0.63 0.34
CA PHE A 36 -4.39 -0.32 1.45
C PHE A 36 -3.94 0.41 2.72
N GLY A 37 -4.51 0.00 3.85
CA GLY A 37 -4.30 0.59 5.17
C GLY A 37 -5.58 0.46 6.02
N PRO A 38 -5.66 1.15 7.18
CA PRO A 38 -4.61 1.96 7.82
C PRO A 38 -3.49 1.13 8.44
N PHE A 39 -2.26 1.63 8.34
CA PHE A 39 -1.06 1.14 9.03
C PHE A 39 -0.61 2.15 10.09
N ARG A 40 0.02 1.67 11.18
CA ARG A 40 0.42 2.56 12.28
C ARG A 40 1.65 3.39 11.92
N CYS A 41 2.59 2.80 11.20
CA CYS A 41 3.85 3.42 10.80
C CYS A 41 4.13 3.12 9.33
N LYS A 42 5.06 3.89 8.74
CA LYS A 42 5.44 3.72 7.33
C LYS A 42 6.08 2.36 7.07
N GLU A 43 6.92 1.85 7.99
CA GLU A 43 7.61 0.57 7.79
C GLU A 43 6.62 -0.61 7.70
N GLU A 44 5.51 -0.54 8.44
CA GLU A 44 4.46 -1.56 8.39
C GLU A 44 3.74 -1.56 7.03
N ALA A 45 3.48 -0.38 6.47
CA ALA A 45 2.92 -0.22 5.14
C ALA A 45 3.89 -0.74 4.05
N GLU A 46 5.19 -0.47 4.21
CA GLU A 46 6.23 -0.95 3.29
C GLU A 46 6.33 -2.47 3.28
N LYS A 47 6.34 -3.10 4.45
CA LYS A 47 6.31 -4.56 4.57
C LYS A 47 5.07 -5.17 3.94
N ALA A 48 3.89 -4.58 4.18
CA ALA A 48 2.65 -5.05 3.58
C ALA A 48 2.62 -4.87 2.04
N LEU A 49 3.27 -3.83 1.50
CA LEU A 49 3.43 -3.68 0.05
C LEU A 49 4.35 -4.76 -0.53
N ASP A 50 5.45 -5.08 0.15
CA ASP A 50 6.39 -6.11 -0.31
C ASP A 50 5.73 -7.50 -0.34
N GLU A 51 4.98 -7.83 0.72
CA GLU A 51 4.12 -9.02 0.78
C GLU A 51 3.06 -9.03 -0.34
N PHE A 52 2.43 -7.89 -0.63
CA PHE A 52 1.44 -7.78 -1.70
C PHE A 52 2.03 -8.00 -3.10
N LEU A 53 3.27 -7.54 -3.34
CA LEU A 53 3.95 -7.69 -4.63
C LEU A 53 4.54 -9.09 -4.82
N ASN A 54 4.84 -9.80 -3.73
CA ASN A 54 5.46 -11.12 -3.72
C ASN A 54 4.53 -12.19 -3.11
N PRO A 55 3.49 -12.64 -3.84
CA PRO A 55 2.50 -13.59 -3.33
C PRO A 55 3.03 -15.03 -3.11
N ALA A 56 4.31 -15.30 -3.40
CA ALA A 56 4.93 -16.62 -3.31
C ALA A 56 5.30 -17.04 -1.87
N GLN A 57 4.94 -16.27 -0.85
CA GLN A 57 5.13 -16.70 0.55
C GLN A 57 3.90 -17.50 0.99
N ASP A 58 4.09 -18.82 1.14
CA ASP A 58 3.13 -19.70 1.79
C ASP A 58 2.87 -19.21 3.23
N TYR A 59 1.67 -18.66 3.47
CA TYR A 59 1.28 -18.19 4.79
C TYR A 59 0.87 -19.37 5.69
N THR A 60 1.83 -19.90 6.45
CA THR A 60 1.56 -20.86 7.54
C THR A 60 1.22 -20.10 8.84
N GLY A 61 0.04 -19.49 8.93
CA GLY A 61 -0.37 -18.85 10.19
C GLY A 61 -1.67 -18.06 10.14
N ASN A 62 -2.26 -17.81 11.30
CA ASN A 62 -3.49 -17.01 11.49
C ASN A 62 -3.25 -15.50 11.30
N VAL A 63 -2.38 -15.10 10.37
CA VAL A 63 -2.11 -13.71 10.02
C VAL A 63 -2.99 -13.37 8.82
N ARG A 64 -4.16 -12.82 9.10
CA ARG A 64 -4.99 -12.21 8.05
C ARG A 64 -4.28 -10.93 7.58
N PRO A 65 -4.16 -10.65 6.27
CA PRO A 65 -3.40 -9.52 5.71
C PRO A 65 -3.93 -8.14 6.11
N PHE A 66 -5.05 -8.09 6.84
CA PHE A 66 -5.62 -6.88 7.39
C PHE A 66 -5.89 -7.10 8.87
N GLY A 67 -5.14 -6.39 9.72
CA GLY A 67 -5.32 -6.37 11.17
C GLY A 67 -6.80 -6.32 11.55
N SER A 68 -7.23 -7.34 12.27
CA SER A 68 -8.60 -7.91 12.27
C SER A 68 -9.69 -7.08 12.97
N LEU A 69 -9.40 -5.84 13.38
CA LEU A 69 -10.35 -4.96 14.07
C LEU A 69 -10.54 -3.58 13.40
N ARG A 70 -9.50 -3.00 12.79
CA ARG A 70 -9.57 -1.67 12.14
C ARG A 70 -10.11 -1.73 10.71
N ALA A 71 -9.72 -2.73 9.92
CA ALA A 71 -10.30 -2.99 8.58
C ALA A 71 -11.81 -3.29 8.62
N ARG A 72 -12.32 -3.77 9.78
CA ARG A 72 -13.75 -3.99 10.02
C ARG A 72 -14.52 -2.68 10.20
N ARG A 73 -13.88 -1.64 10.76
CA ARG A 73 -14.48 -0.30 10.93
C ARG A 73 -14.54 0.46 9.60
N TRP A 74 -13.50 0.37 8.77
CA TRP A 74 -13.51 0.96 7.42
C TRP A 74 -14.64 0.39 6.54
N ARG A 75 -14.82 -0.94 6.50
CA ARG A 75 -15.94 -1.59 5.79
C ARG A 75 -17.33 -1.20 6.32
N ARG A 76 -17.44 -0.73 7.56
CA ARG A 76 -18.72 -0.32 8.16
C ARG A 76 -19.12 1.12 7.78
N ASN A 77 -18.14 1.99 7.50
CA ASN A 77 -18.39 3.40 7.15
C ASN A 77 -18.50 3.68 5.65
N HIS A 78 -18.10 2.75 4.78
CA HIS A 78 -18.07 2.94 3.31
C HIS A 78 -18.98 1.98 2.53
N LYS A 79 -20.10 1.53 3.11
CA LYS A 79 -21.18 0.89 2.35
C LYS A 79 -22.14 1.95 1.81
N LEU A 80 -22.12 2.14 0.49
CA LEU A 80 -23.32 2.38 -0.30
C LEU A 80 -23.87 1.02 -0.73
#